data_AF-A0A2J7ZW25-F1
#
_entry.id   AF-A0A2J7ZW25-F1
#
_cell.length_a   1.000
_cell.length_b   1.000
_cell.length_c   1.000
_cell.angle_alpha   90.00
_cell.angle_beta   90.00
_cell.angle_gamma   90.00
#
_symmetry.space_group_name_H-M   'P 1'
#
loop_
_entity.id
_entity.type
_entity.pdbx_description
1 polymer ?
#
loop_
_entity_poly.entity_id
_entity_poly.type
_entity_poly.pdbx_seq_one_letter_code
_entity_poly.pdbx_strand_id
1 'polypeptide(L)'
;MPAGPGQGGGVRLANATVLAIRGVVLLNWRAGSTIQAPGFDLVLPLLPGDLATVRVDGGYLLAPFCFPVALLRQAAAGTSRPPQLAGAQQYVFPVPLPGNCTDASTDPTRCYASAGLYRDMGFWGADVQQNGSPSTNNYLVHLRNQTLLCVSMFSDDCIARLGPLGCSLYTNSHQPPPLPPPPGAQDLGSLPAGSDGGAVARAARGSADVLGAVLGSVLGAGVAKLGVEAGAQRGNSGSAGACCGPRDGEW
;
A
#
# COMPACT_ATOMS: atom_id res chain seq x y z
N MET A 1 -16.80 -9.32 -19.22
CA MET A 1 -16.35 -9.66 -17.85
C MET A 1 -16.86 -8.57 -16.92
N PRO A 2 -17.67 -8.88 -15.90
CA PRO A 2 -18.16 -7.86 -14.98
C PRO A 2 -16.99 -7.36 -14.13
N ALA A 3 -16.73 -6.06 -14.13
CA ALA A 3 -15.69 -5.50 -13.29
C ALA A 3 -16.12 -5.57 -11.82
N GLY A 4 -15.22 -6.07 -10.96
CA GLY A 4 -15.51 -6.37 -9.57
C GLY A 4 -15.92 -5.14 -8.74
N PRO A 5 -16.41 -5.35 -7.51
CA PRO A 5 -16.74 -4.27 -6.58
C PRO A 5 -15.48 -3.43 -6.32
N GLY A 6 -15.46 -2.24 -6.92
CA GLY A 6 -14.24 -1.44 -7.09
C GLY A 6 -14.18 -0.60 -8.37
N GLN A 7 -15.23 -0.58 -9.20
CA GLN A 7 -15.38 0.37 -10.33
C GLN A 7 -15.63 1.82 -9.85
N GLY A 8 -14.81 2.32 -8.95
CA GLY A 8 -14.62 3.76 -8.85
C GLY A 8 -14.07 4.27 -10.19
N GLY A 9 -14.47 5.46 -10.61
CA GLY A 9 -14.00 6.08 -11.85
C GLY A 9 -12.48 6.35 -11.77
N GLY A 10 -11.67 5.35 -12.11
CA GLY A 10 -10.24 5.49 -12.25
C GLY A 10 -9.88 6.14 -13.59
N VAL A 11 -8.75 6.84 -13.64
CA VAL A 11 -8.25 7.45 -14.88
C VAL A 11 -7.18 6.55 -15.48
N ARG A 12 -7.24 6.26 -16.78
CA ARG A 12 -6.14 5.61 -17.49
C ARG A 12 -5.23 6.68 -18.08
N LEU A 13 -3.94 6.64 -17.79
CA LEU A 13 -2.99 7.55 -18.41
C LEU A 13 -2.69 7.12 -19.85
N ALA A 14 -2.36 8.07 -20.72
CA ALA A 14 -1.87 7.75 -22.07
C ALA A 14 -0.41 7.25 -22.02
N ASN A 15 0.03 6.54 -23.06
CA ASN A 15 1.40 6.05 -23.15
C ASN A 15 2.43 7.19 -23.06
N ALA A 16 3.57 6.93 -22.42
CA ALA A 16 4.66 7.85 -22.15
C ALA A 16 4.28 9.13 -21.38
N THR A 17 3.15 9.14 -20.68
CA THR A 17 2.74 10.29 -19.85
C THR A 17 3.17 10.15 -18.40
N VAL A 18 3.21 11.29 -17.70
CA VAL A 18 3.54 11.37 -16.28
C VAL A 18 2.40 12.07 -15.53
N LEU A 19 1.77 11.36 -14.61
CA LEU A 19 0.92 11.97 -13.58
C LEU A 19 1.79 12.38 -12.41
N ALA A 20 1.92 13.69 -12.18
CA ALA A 20 2.69 14.23 -11.06
C ALA A 20 1.76 14.69 -9.94
N ILE A 21 1.90 14.07 -8.77
CA ILE A 21 1.19 14.38 -7.54
C ILE A 21 2.19 15.04 -6.58
N ARG A 22 1.91 16.27 -6.11
CA ARG A 22 2.90 17.08 -5.39
C ARG A 22 2.36 17.74 -4.16
N GLY A 23 3.08 17.63 -3.05
CA GLY A 23 2.78 18.36 -1.81
C GLY A 23 1.42 18.02 -1.21
N VAL A 24 0.98 16.77 -1.37
CA VAL A 24 -0.31 16.29 -0.84
C VAL A 24 -0.10 15.20 0.20
N VAL A 25 -1.14 14.98 1.00
CA VAL A 25 -1.25 13.81 1.88
C VAL A 25 -2.12 12.78 1.16
N LEU A 26 -1.54 11.63 0.82
CA LEU A 26 -2.25 10.52 0.20
C LEU A 26 -2.75 9.57 1.29
N LEU A 27 -4.07 9.51 1.40
CA LEU A 27 -4.84 8.63 2.25
C LEU A 27 -5.52 7.60 1.36
N ASN A 28 -5.68 6.35 1.82
CA ASN A 28 -6.41 5.31 1.09
C ASN A 28 -5.98 5.21 -0.38
N TRP A 29 -4.70 5.45 -0.65
CA TRP A 29 -4.14 5.45 -2.00
C TRP A 29 -4.14 4.05 -2.63
N ARG A 30 -4.39 3.03 -1.80
CA ARG A 30 -4.57 1.63 -2.14
C ARG A 30 -5.57 0.99 -1.17
N ALA A 31 -6.61 0.34 -1.69
CA ALA A 31 -7.58 -0.45 -0.94
C ALA A 31 -7.08 -1.88 -0.64
N GLY A 32 -6.13 -2.38 -1.43
CA GLY A 32 -5.49 -3.68 -1.24
C GLY A 32 -4.20 -3.65 -0.41
N SER A 33 -3.57 -4.82 -0.25
CA SER A 33 -2.25 -4.89 0.38
C SER A 33 -1.19 -4.25 -0.52
N THR A 34 -0.61 -3.15 -0.08
CA THR A 34 0.47 -2.42 -0.76
C THR A 34 1.75 -3.23 -0.90
N ILE A 35 1.85 -4.32 -0.15
CA ILE A 35 2.98 -5.25 -0.14
C ILE A 35 2.81 -6.32 -1.21
N GLN A 36 1.56 -6.75 -1.44
CA GLN A 36 1.26 -7.65 -2.56
C GLN A 36 1.47 -6.94 -3.89
N ALA A 37 0.89 -5.75 -4.02
CA ALA A 37 0.79 -5.07 -5.29
C ALA A 37 0.95 -3.56 -5.07
N PRO A 38 2.18 -3.06 -5.11
CA PRO A 38 2.44 -1.63 -4.93
C PRO A 38 1.85 -0.86 -6.11
N GLY A 39 1.14 0.23 -5.87
CA GLY A 39 0.41 0.95 -6.93
C GLY A 39 -0.53 2.01 -6.37
N PHE A 40 -1.31 2.67 -7.24
CA PHE A 40 -2.31 3.66 -6.85
C PHE A 40 -3.65 3.31 -7.46
N ASP A 41 -4.70 3.21 -6.64
CA ASP A 41 -6.07 2.93 -7.12
C ASP A 41 -6.70 4.11 -7.87
N LEU A 42 -6.00 5.25 -7.91
CA LEU A 42 -6.38 6.40 -8.73
C LEU A 42 -6.34 6.09 -10.23
N VAL A 43 -5.44 5.19 -10.66
CA VAL A 43 -5.19 4.90 -12.07
C VAL A 43 -5.64 3.50 -12.48
N LEU A 44 -6.29 3.40 -13.63
CA LEU A 44 -6.63 2.11 -14.24
C LEU A 44 -5.38 1.48 -14.89
N PRO A 45 -5.23 0.14 -14.88
CA PRO A 45 -4.13 -0.54 -15.55
C PRO A 45 -3.97 -0.08 -17.00
N LEU A 46 -2.74 0.07 -17.51
CA LEU A 46 -2.54 0.47 -18.92
C LEU A 46 -2.87 -0.67 -19.89
N LEU A 47 -2.88 -0.36 -21.19
CA LEU A 47 -2.96 -1.38 -22.23
C LEU A 47 -1.62 -2.13 -22.31
N PRO A 48 -1.60 -3.38 -22.81
CA PRO A 48 -0.35 -4.11 -23.05
C PRO A 48 0.60 -3.32 -23.98
N GLY A 49 1.86 -3.17 -23.57
CA GLY A 49 2.89 -2.43 -24.32
C GLY A 49 2.97 -0.93 -24.01
N ASP A 50 1.94 -0.36 -23.40
CA ASP A 50 1.99 1.02 -22.92
C ASP A 50 2.76 1.11 -21.59
N LEU A 51 3.35 2.29 -21.36
CA LEU A 51 4.09 2.61 -20.14
C LEU A 51 3.81 4.05 -19.73
N ALA A 52 3.48 4.28 -18.46
CA ALA A 52 3.29 5.63 -17.93
C ALA A 52 3.83 5.71 -16.50
N THR A 53 4.06 6.93 -16.01
CA THR A 53 4.64 7.15 -14.67
C THR A 53 3.66 7.85 -13.75
N VAL A 54 3.45 7.30 -12.56
CA VAL A 54 2.85 8.00 -11.44
C VAL A 54 3.98 8.48 -10.53
N ARG A 55 4.24 9.79 -10.55
CA ARG A 55 5.27 10.42 -9.73
C ARG A 55 4.63 11.12 -8.54
N VAL A 56 5.04 10.76 -7.33
CA VAL A 56 4.63 11.44 -6.10
C VAL A 56 5.86 12.18 -5.55
N ASP A 57 5.81 13.50 -5.49
CA ASP A 57 6.98 14.37 -5.25
C ASP A 57 6.70 15.41 -4.15
N GLY A 58 7.33 15.24 -2.99
CA GLY A 58 6.97 15.89 -1.73
C GLY A 58 5.60 15.48 -1.15
N GLY A 59 5.50 15.37 0.16
CA GLY A 59 4.24 15.08 0.86
C GLY A 59 4.31 13.86 1.77
N TYR A 60 3.13 13.31 2.06
CA TYR A 60 2.97 12.20 2.99
C TYR A 60 2.13 11.07 2.40
N LEU A 61 2.60 9.83 2.55
CA LEU A 61 1.81 8.62 2.36
C LEU A 61 1.35 8.17 3.73
N LEU A 62 0.04 8.24 4.01
CA LEU A 62 -0.48 7.71 5.26
C LEU A 62 -0.92 6.26 5.07
N ALA A 63 -0.28 5.35 5.80
CA ALA A 63 -0.64 3.94 5.85
C ALA A 63 -1.32 3.63 7.20
N PRO A 64 -2.48 2.94 7.19
CA PRO A 64 -3.15 2.54 8.43
C PRO A 64 -2.29 1.57 9.25
N PHE A 65 -1.56 0.70 8.56
CA PHE A 65 -0.62 -0.24 9.17
C PHE A 65 0.68 -0.29 8.37
N CYS A 66 1.79 -0.39 9.08
CA CYS A 66 3.10 -0.67 8.52
C CYS A 66 3.71 -1.92 9.15
N PHE A 67 4.69 -2.50 8.48
CA PHE A 67 5.50 -3.55 9.10
C PHE A 67 6.55 -2.99 10.05
N PRO A 68 7.10 -3.82 10.96
CA PRO A 68 8.32 -3.54 11.71
C PRO A 68 9.41 -2.94 10.82
N VAL A 69 10.15 -1.99 11.38
CA VAL A 69 11.16 -1.21 10.63
C VAL A 69 12.18 -2.12 9.94
N ALA A 70 12.56 -3.23 10.56
CA ALA A 70 13.47 -4.21 9.96
C ALA A 70 12.91 -4.78 8.64
N LEU A 71 11.63 -5.15 8.63
CA LEU A 71 10.97 -5.69 7.45
C LEU A 71 10.74 -4.59 6.38
N LEU A 72 10.41 -3.36 6.78
CA LEU A 72 10.32 -2.23 5.84
C LEU A 72 11.65 -1.97 5.13
N ARG A 73 12.77 -1.98 5.88
CA ARG A 73 14.11 -1.84 5.30
C ARG A 73 14.43 -2.98 4.35
N GLN A 74 14.12 -4.22 4.75
CA GLN A 74 14.33 -5.40 3.91
C GLN A 74 13.51 -5.32 2.61
N ALA A 75 12.23 -4.94 2.69
CA ALA A 75 11.37 -4.77 1.53
C ALA A 75 11.88 -3.66 0.59
N ALA A 76 12.30 -2.51 1.16
CA ALA A 76 12.88 -1.42 0.38
C ALA A 76 14.20 -1.82 -0.29
N ALA A 77 15.05 -2.59 0.39
CA ALA A 77 16.29 -3.14 -0.18
C ALA A 77 16.06 -4.16 -1.29
N GLY A 78 15.02 -4.99 -1.16
CA GLY A 78 14.65 -6.00 -2.17
C GLY A 78 13.93 -5.43 -3.39
N THR A 79 13.51 -4.17 -3.35
CA THR A 79 12.75 -3.55 -4.45
C THR A 79 13.68 -3.09 -5.57
N SER A 80 13.59 -3.74 -6.73
CA SER A 80 14.36 -3.36 -7.92
C SER A 80 13.83 -2.07 -8.54
N ARG A 81 14.75 -1.17 -8.91
CA ARG A 81 14.42 0.06 -9.63
C ARG A 81 14.25 -0.24 -11.12
N PRO A 82 13.12 0.14 -11.75
CA PRO A 82 12.96 0.02 -13.19
C PRO A 82 14.05 0.81 -13.95
N PRO A 83 14.64 0.25 -15.02
CA PRO A 83 15.71 0.93 -15.76
C PRO A 83 15.26 2.23 -16.44
N GLN A 84 13.95 2.41 -16.64
CA GLN A 84 13.37 3.64 -17.17
C GLN A 84 13.44 4.82 -16.18
N LEU A 85 13.66 4.55 -14.89
CA LEU A 85 13.83 5.58 -13.85
C LEU A 85 15.31 5.73 -13.50
N ALA A 86 15.96 6.79 -13.99
CA ALA A 86 17.35 7.09 -13.68
C ALA A 86 17.59 7.27 -12.17
N GLY A 87 18.80 6.93 -11.68
CA GLY A 87 19.19 7.10 -10.27
C GLY A 87 19.26 5.78 -9.50
N ALA A 88 19.35 5.87 -8.17
CA ALA A 88 19.43 4.73 -7.26
C ALA A 88 18.33 4.82 -6.19
N GLN A 89 17.91 3.68 -5.65
CA GLN A 89 16.97 3.67 -4.52
C GLN A 89 17.61 4.34 -3.30
N GLN A 90 16.91 5.31 -2.72
CA GLN A 90 17.33 6.02 -1.51
C GLN A 90 16.16 6.14 -0.54
N TYR A 91 16.34 5.60 0.65
CA TYR A 91 15.33 5.62 1.70
C TYR A 91 15.97 5.73 3.09
N VAL A 92 15.19 6.21 4.07
CA VAL A 92 15.58 6.33 5.47
C VAL A 92 14.46 5.78 6.33
N PHE A 93 14.75 4.76 7.13
CA PHE A 93 13.82 4.17 8.09
C PHE A 93 14.57 3.85 9.40
N PRO A 94 14.03 4.15 10.59
CA PRO A 94 12.93 5.08 10.80
C PRO A 94 13.41 6.52 10.59
N VAL A 95 12.48 7.43 10.37
CA VAL A 95 12.71 8.87 10.52
C VAL A 95 12.20 9.29 11.90
N PRO A 96 12.94 10.10 12.67
CA PRO A 96 12.47 10.61 13.94
C PRO A 96 11.15 11.37 13.76
N LEU A 97 10.15 11.00 14.56
CA LEU A 97 8.89 11.73 14.64
C LEU A 97 9.04 12.96 15.57
N PRO A 98 8.23 14.01 15.39
CA PRO A 98 8.18 15.13 16.34
C PRO A 98 7.83 14.61 17.73
N GLY A 99 8.65 14.93 18.74
CA GLY A 99 8.49 14.42 20.11
C GLY A 99 7.33 15.04 20.90
N ASN A 100 6.56 15.95 20.30
CA ASN A 100 5.49 16.73 20.93
C ASN A 100 4.11 16.43 20.33
N CYS A 101 3.92 15.25 19.74
CA CYS A 101 2.61 14.84 19.25
C CYS A 101 1.69 14.46 20.43
N THR A 102 0.38 14.66 20.28
CA THR A 102 -0.63 14.14 21.21
C THR A 102 -1.58 13.23 20.46
N ASP A 103 -2.18 12.25 21.14
CA ASP A 103 -3.17 11.35 20.55
C ASP A 103 -4.53 12.02 20.30
N ALA A 104 -4.64 13.34 20.52
CA ALA A 104 -5.87 14.09 20.30
C ALA A 104 -6.26 14.06 18.81
N SER A 105 -7.44 13.49 18.51
CA SER A 105 -7.90 13.23 17.15
C SER A 105 -8.17 14.48 16.29
N THR A 106 -8.14 15.67 16.91
CA THR A 106 -8.40 16.96 16.26
C THR A 106 -7.13 17.75 15.95
N ASP A 107 -5.97 17.29 16.40
CA ASP A 107 -4.70 17.98 16.15
C ASP A 107 -4.03 17.41 14.88
N PRO A 108 -3.64 18.26 13.90
CA PRO A 108 -2.82 17.82 12.77
C PRO A 108 -1.47 17.21 13.19
N THR A 109 -1.04 17.38 14.44
CA THR A 109 0.13 16.74 15.06
C THR A 109 -0.21 15.40 15.72
N ARG A 110 -1.03 14.58 15.05
CA ARG A 110 -1.32 13.22 15.50
C ARG A 110 -0.03 12.41 15.64
N CYS A 111 0.10 11.65 16.73
CA CYS A 111 1.18 10.69 16.87
C CYS A 111 1.04 9.56 15.83
N TYR A 112 2.16 9.22 15.19
CA TYR A 112 2.29 8.06 14.32
C TYR A 112 3.15 7.01 15.03
N ALA A 113 2.89 5.73 14.80
CA ALA A 113 3.70 4.67 15.39
C ALA A 113 5.12 4.63 14.78
N SER A 114 5.24 5.01 13.50
CA SER A 114 6.52 5.08 12.81
C SER A 114 6.47 6.03 11.62
N ALA A 115 7.63 6.48 11.19
CA ALA A 115 7.81 7.21 9.94
C ALA A 115 9.02 6.72 9.15
N GLY A 116 8.96 6.93 7.86
CA GLY A 116 10.07 6.71 6.93
C GLY A 116 10.10 7.75 5.83
N LEU A 117 11.25 7.90 5.19
CA LEU A 117 11.43 8.84 4.07
C LEU A 117 11.94 8.08 2.85
N TYR A 118 11.15 8.10 1.79
CA TYR A 118 11.61 7.75 0.44
C TYR A 118 12.20 9.01 -0.19
N ARG A 119 13.53 9.14 -0.19
CA ARG A 119 14.21 10.27 -0.85
C ARG A 119 14.07 10.16 -2.37
N ASP A 120 14.31 8.96 -2.88
CA ASP A 120 14.14 8.60 -4.29
C ASP A 120 13.91 7.09 -4.38
N MET A 121 12.65 6.66 -4.52
CA MET A 121 12.31 5.25 -4.68
C MET A 121 11.46 5.05 -5.94
N GLY A 122 11.87 4.14 -6.81
CA GLY A 122 11.17 3.81 -8.05
C GLY A 122 10.87 2.32 -8.13
N PHE A 123 9.66 1.92 -8.52
CA PHE A 123 9.29 0.51 -8.67
C PHE A 123 8.19 0.32 -9.72
N TRP A 124 8.02 -0.93 -10.15
CA TRP A 124 6.91 -1.32 -11.01
C TRP A 124 5.61 -1.35 -10.22
N GLY A 125 4.59 -0.68 -10.75
CA GLY A 125 3.22 -0.80 -10.28
C GLY A 125 2.64 -2.19 -10.58
N ALA A 126 1.85 -2.71 -9.66
CA ALA A 126 1.15 -3.97 -9.82
C ALA A 126 -0.26 -3.87 -9.25
N ASP A 127 -1.13 -4.81 -9.64
CA ASP A 127 -2.46 -5.06 -9.11
C ASP A 127 -2.61 -6.48 -8.60
N VAL A 128 -3.49 -6.66 -7.60
CA VAL A 128 -3.83 -7.99 -7.09
C VAL A 128 -4.87 -8.60 -8.02
N GLN A 129 -4.52 -9.73 -8.65
CA GLN A 129 -5.45 -10.50 -9.47
C GLN A 129 -6.48 -11.23 -8.60
N GLN A 130 -7.52 -11.79 -9.23
CA GLN A 130 -8.55 -12.56 -8.52
C GLN A 130 -7.99 -13.77 -7.74
N ASN A 131 -6.88 -14.35 -8.20
CA ASN A 131 -6.19 -15.45 -7.52
C ASN A 131 -5.24 -14.96 -6.41
N GLY A 132 -5.24 -13.67 -6.07
CA GLY A 132 -4.36 -13.08 -5.06
C GLY A 132 -2.92 -12.82 -5.52
N SER A 133 -2.57 -13.20 -6.75
CA SER A 133 -1.22 -12.97 -7.28
C SER A 133 -1.05 -11.53 -7.81
N PRO A 134 0.15 -10.93 -7.68
CA PRO A 134 0.42 -9.65 -8.30
C PRO A 134 0.49 -9.78 -9.84
N SER A 135 -0.06 -8.79 -10.55
CA SER A 135 0.12 -8.56 -11.99
C SER A 135 0.67 -7.17 -12.20
N THR A 136 1.67 -6.99 -13.07
CA THR A 136 2.07 -5.63 -13.49
C THR A 136 0.87 -4.87 -14.04
N ASN A 137 0.77 -3.59 -13.68
CA ASN A 137 -0.22 -2.67 -14.26
C ASN A 137 0.42 -1.67 -15.25
N ASN A 138 1.69 -1.91 -15.58
CA ASN A 138 2.54 -1.15 -16.48
C ASN A 138 2.73 0.33 -16.10
N TYR A 139 2.49 0.70 -14.84
CA TYR A 139 2.93 1.98 -14.32
C TYR A 139 4.32 1.88 -13.72
N LEU A 140 5.11 2.92 -13.92
CA LEU A 140 6.26 3.22 -13.09
C LEU A 140 5.78 4.07 -11.92
N VAL A 141 6.03 3.63 -10.69
CA VAL A 141 5.78 4.45 -9.51
C VAL A 141 7.09 5.08 -9.10
N HIS A 142 7.11 6.41 -8.99
CA HIS A 142 8.30 7.19 -8.60
C HIS A 142 8.00 8.07 -7.40
N LEU A 143 8.48 7.67 -6.24
CA LEU A 143 8.38 8.41 -4.98
C LEU A 143 9.63 9.27 -4.79
N ARG A 144 9.45 10.58 -4.67
CA ARG A 144 10.52 11.53 -4.37
C ARG A 144 10.18 12.37 -3.15
N ASN A 145 11.11 12.41 -2.19
CA ASN A 145 10.94 13.12 -0.93
C ASN A 145 9.57 12.84 -0.28
N GLN A 146 9.14 11.58 -0.28
CA GLN A 146 7.86 11.14 0.27
C GLN A 146 8.04 10.59 1.67
N THR A 147 7.30 11.12 2.64
CA THR A 147 7.31 10.58 3.99
C THR A 147 6.18 9.56 4.14
N LEU A 148 6.53 8.31 4.42
CA LEU A 148 5.58 7.30 4.86
C LEU A 148 5.28 7.53 6.34
N LEU A 149 4.01 7.68 6.69
CA LEU A 149 3.51 7.77 8.05
C LEU A 149 2.67 6.54 8.35
N CYS A 150 2.95 5.89 9.48
CA CYS A 150 2.31 4.66 9.90
C CYS A 150 1.42 4.95 11.10
N VAL A 151 0.09 4.80 10.95
CA VAL A 151 -0.83 4.98 12.08
C VAL A 151 -0.52 3.93 13.16
N SER A 152 -0.42 2.66 12.74
CA SER A 152 -0.05 1.54 13.60
C SER A 152 1.02 0.68 12.94
N MET A 153 1.65 -0.20 13.71
CA MET A 153 2.56 -1.22 13.21
C MET A 153 1.99 -2.62 13.45
N PHE A 154 2.22 -3.54 12.53
CA PHE A 154 1.96 -4.95 12.76
C PHE A 154 2.89 -5.46 13.86
N SER A 155 2.35 -6.26 14.78
CA SER A 155 3.16 -6.90 15.82
C SER A 155 4.07 -7.97 15.23
N ASP A 156 5.23 -8.17 15.86
CA ASP A 156 6.14 -9.25 15.48
C ASP A 156 5.45 -10.63 15.62
N ASP A 157 4.58 -10.80 16.62
CA ASP A 157 3.81 -12.04 16.83
C ASP A 157 2.86 -12.34 15.66
N CYS A 158 2.17 -11.33 15.14
CA CYS A 158 1.27 -11.51 14.00
C CYS A 158 2.04 -11.95 12.75
N ILE A 159 3.21 -11.35 12.53
CA ILE A 159 4.10 -11.70 11.41
C ILE A 159 4.71 -13.09 11.60
N ALA A 160 5.12 -13.44 12.82
CA ALA A 160 5.69 -14.76 13.11
C ALA A 160 4.66 -15.88 12.91
N ARG A 161 3.39 -15.64 13.28
CA ARG A 161 2.31 -16.64 13.16
C ARG A 161 1.75 -16.76 11.74
N LEU A 162 1.50 -15.64 11.06
CA LEU A 162 0.75 -15.60 9.80
C LEU A 162 1.61 -15.24 8.58
N GLY A 163 2.87 -14.85 8.79
CA GLY A 163 3.69 -14.18 7.80
C GLY A 163 3.24 -12.73 7.54
N PRO A 164 4.05 -11.91 6.84
CA PRO A 164 3.69 -10.52 6.53
C PRO A 164 2.35 -10.42 5.80
N LEU A 165 2.16 -11.31 4.82
CA LEU A 165 0.94 -11.34 4.01
C LEU A 165 -0.30 -11.71 4.81
N GLY A 166 -0.24 -12.83 5.54
CA GLY A 166 -1.36 -13.30 6.35
C GLY A 166 -1.74 -12.29 7.42
N CYS A 167 -0.75 -11.63 8.04
CA CYS A 167 -0.99 -10.56 9.01
C CYS A 167 -1.73 -9.36 8.39
N SER A 168 -1.32 -8.93 7.19
CA SER A 168 -2.00 -7.84 6.46
C SER A 168 -3.44 -8.22 6.10
N LEU A 169 -3.68 -9.43 5.58
CA LEU A 169 -5.02 -9.89 5.21
C LEU A 169 -5.92 -10.06 6.44
N TYR A 170 -5.40 -10.66 7.51
CA TYR A 170 -6.11 -10.82 8.78
C TYR A 170 -6.50 -9.46 9.38
N THR A 171 -5.57 -8.50 9.42
CA THR A 171 -5.88 -7.18 9.97
C THR A 171 -6.90 -6.44 9.12
N ASN A 172 -6.77 -6.52 7.79
CA ASN A 172 -7.74 -5.90 6.87
C ASN A 172 -9.14 -6.51 6.98
N SER A 173 -9.26 -7.82 7.25
CA SER A 173 -10.58 -8.47 7.41
C SER A 173 -11.29 -8.07 8.70
N HIS A 174 -10.57 -7.53 9.68
CA HIS A 174 -11.12 -7.07 10.97
C HIS A 174 -11.31 -5.55 11.02
N GLN A 175 -10.99 -4.83 9.94
CA GLN A 175 -11.26 -3.39 9.92
C GLN A 175 -12.77 -3.15 9.92
N PRO A 176 -13.28 -2.25 10.78
CA PRO A 176 -14.69 -1.88 10.73
C PRO A 176 -15.00 -1.30 9.35
N PRO A 177 -16.21 -1.54 8.82
CA PRO A 177 -16.62 -0.96 7.54
C PRO A 177 -16.45 0.57 7.60
N PRO A 178 -16.07 1.21 6.49
CA PRO A 178 -15.97 2.66 6.43
C PRO A 178 -17.26 3.29 6.94
N LEU A 179 -17.15 4.28 7.82
CA LEU A 179 -18.32 5.02 8.28
C LEU A 179 -19.06 5.58 7.04
N PRO A 180 -20.40 5.53 7.02
CA PRO A 180 -21.14 6.12 5.92
C PRO A 180 -20.77 7.61 5.80
N PRO A 181 -20.67 8.14 4.56
CA PRO A 181 -20.35 9.54 4.36
C PRO A 181 -21.35 10.41 5.14
N PRO A 182 -20.91 11.53 5.76
CA PRO A 182 -21.80 12.38 6.51
C PRO A 182 -22.97 12.84 5.62
N PRO A 183 -24.22 12.80 6.12
CA PRO A 183 -25.39 13.26 5.39
C PRO A 183 -25.20 14.75 5.07
N GLY A 184 -24.90 15.07 3.80
CA GLY A 184 -24.59 16.43 3.34
C GLY A 184 -23.45 16.56 2.34
N ALA A 185 -22.64 15.51 2.12
CA ALA A 185 -21.61 15.52 1.06
C ALA A 185 -22.14 15.17 -0.35
N GLN A 186 -23.45 14.93 -0.48
CA GLN A 186 -24.11 14.67 -1.77
C GLN A 186 -24.79 15.96 -2.24
N ASP A 187 -24.12 16.74 -3.08
CA ASP A 187 -24.70 17.55 -4.18
C ASP A 187 -23.79 18.74 -4.55
N LEU A 188 -22.69 18.44 -5.23
CA LEU A 188 -21.99 19.47 -6.04
C LEU A 188 -21.81 19.05 -7.51
N GLY A 189 -22.43 17.95 -7.97
CA GLY A 189 -22.09 17.36 -9.27
C GLY A 189 -23.21 16.72 -10.08
N SER A 190 -24.48 16.90 -9.71
CA SER A 190 -25.61 16.39 -10.48
C SER A 190 -25.94 17.35 -11.65
N LEU A 191 -25.05 17.45 -12.64
CA LEU A 191 -25.44 17.97 -13.96
C LEU A 191 -26.35 16.93 -14.63
N PRO A 192 -27.49 17.31 -15.22
CA PRO A 192 -28.47 16.36 -15.75
C PRO A 192 -27.90 15.60 -16.95
N ALA A 193 -27.50 14.35 -16.72
CA ALA A 193 -27.26 13.38 -17.78
C ALA A 193 -28.60 12.72 -18.16
N GLY A 194 -28.99 12.86 -19.43
CA GLY A 194 -30.22 12.32 -19.98
C GLY A 194 -30.34 10.81 -19.79
N SER A 195 -31.51 10.38 -19.32
CA SER A 195 -31.86 8.99 -19.11
C SER A 195 -32.26 8.32 -20.42
N ASP A 196 -31.72 7.13 -20.68
CA ASP A 196 -32.43 6.08 -21.43
C ASP A 196 -32.09 4.71 -20.83
N GLY A 197 -33.13 3.89 -20.69
CA GLY A 197 -33.23 2.82 -19.70
C GLY A 197 -32.67 1.46 -20.09
N GLY A 198 -32.73 0.51 -19.15
CA GLY A 198 -32.48 -0.90 -19.41
C GLY A 198 -32.07 -1.71 -18.18
N ALA A 199 -33.06 -2.27 -17.48
CA ALA A 199 -32.84 -3.20 -16.35
C ALA A 199 -32.48 -4.61 -16.84
N VAL A 200 -31.43 -5.22 -16.29
CA VAL A 200 -31.17 -6.67 -16.44
C VAL A 200 -30.75 -7.27 -15.10
N ALA A 201 -31.54 -8.23 -14.62
CA ALA A 201 -31.31 -8.99 -13.40
C ALA A 201 -30.10 -9.93 -13.51
N ARG A 202 -29.37 -10.14 -12.41
CA ARG A 202 -28.41 -11.24 -12.28
C ARG A 202 -28.57 -12.00 -10.97
N ALA A 203 -28.70 -13.31 -11.12
CA ALA A 203 -28.64 -14.32 -10.05
C ALA A 203 -27.19 -14.59 -9.65
N ALA A 204 -26.95 -14.73 -8.34
CA ALA A 204 -25.66 -15.12 -7.78
C ALA A 204 -25.61 -16.64 -7.54
N ARG A 205 -24.50 -17.28 -7.96
CA ARG A 205 -24.06 -18.60 -7.48
C ARG A 205 -22.60 -18.46 -7.07
N GLY A 206 -22.32 -18.77 -5.81
CA GLY A 206 -20.98 -18.80 -5.24
C GLY A 206 -20.24 -20.10 -5.54
N SER A 207 -18.93 -20.08 -5.27
CA SER A 207 -18.11 -21.26 -4.97
C SER A 207 -16.89 -20.81 -4.17
N ALA A 208 -16.59 -21.60 -3.14
CA ALA A 208 -15.48 -21.48 -2.21
C ALA A 208 -14.18 -22.07 -2.79
N ASP A 209 -13.11 -21.92 -2.01
CA ASP A 209 -11.82 -22.61 -2.05
C ASP A 209 -10.81 -22.20 -3.11
N VAL A 210 -9.80 -21.39 -2.71
CA VAL A 210 -8.37 -21.68 -2.94
C VAL A 210 -7.54 -21.01 -1.82
N LEU A 211 -7.11 -21.80 -0.84
CA LEU A 211 -6.04 -21.44 0.10
C LEU A 211 -4.74 -22.12 -0.41
N GLY A 212 -3.73 -21.35 -0.80
CA GLY A 212 -2.45 -21.94 -1.19
C GLY A 212 -1.41 -20.97 -1.76
N ALA A 213 -0.35 -20.73 -0.97
CA ALA A 213 0.99 -20.31 -1.37
C ALA A 213 1.19 -18.91 -2.00
N VAL A 214 1.44 -17.90 -1.16
CA VAL A 214 2.16 -16.66 -1.57
C VAL A 214 3.17 -16.29 -0.48
N LEU A 215 4.38 -16.85 -0.59
CA LEU A 215 5.54 -16.48 0.23
C LEU A 215 6.81 -16.22 -0.62
N GLY A 216 6.66 -15.84 -1.90
CA GLY A 216 7.83 -15.69 -2.77
C GLY A 216 7.71 -14.82 -4.02
N SER A 217 6.70 -13.96 -4.15
CA SER A 217 6.44 -13.22 -5.41
C SER A 217 6.57 -11.70 -5.31
N VAL A 218 7.54 -11.22 -4.53
CA VAL A 218 8.17 -9.90 -4.76
C VAL A 218 9.68 -10.09 -4.93
N LEU A 219 10.04 -10.94 -5.89
CA LEU A 219 11.32 -10.86 -6.58
C LEU A 219 10.95 -10.55 -8.03
N GLY A 220 11.17 -9.29 -8.43
CA GLY A 220 11.09 -8.93 -9.84
C GLY A 220 11.91 -9.92 -10.66
N ALA A 221 11.36 -10.38 -11.78
CA ALA A 221 11.96 -11.39 -12.65
C ALA A 221 13.46 -11.14 -12.86
N GLY A 222 14.25 -11.91 -12.10
CA GLY A 222 15.70 -11.91 -12.06
C GLY A 222 16.08 -13.17 -11.31
N VAL A 223 16.41 -14.24 -12.04
CA VAL A 223 16.80 -15.52 -11.47
C VAL A 223 18.12 -15.33 -10.72
N ALA A 224 18.05 -15.22 -9.39
CA ALA A 224 19.20 -15.32 -8.51
C ALA A 224 18.91 -16.41 -7.47
N LYS A 225 19.73 -17.47 -7.49
CA LYS A 225 19.73 -18.53 -6.49
C LYS A 225 20.09 -17.93 -5.13
N LEU A 226 19.17 -17.97 -4.17
CA LEU A 226 19.48 -17.72 -2.77
C LEU A 226 19.94 -19.04 -2.14
N GLY A 227 21.25 -19.12 -1.84
CA GLY A 227 21.77 -20.08 -0.89
C GLY A 227 21.35 -19.67 0.52
N VAL A 228 20.79 -20.62 1.27
CA VAL A 228 20.46 -20.45 2.69
C VAL A 228 21.72 -20.75 3.50
N GLU A 229 22.35 -19.72 4.05
CA GLU A 229 23.31 -19.87 5.15
C GLU A 229 22.65 -19.36 6.44
N ALA A 230 22.39 -20.29 7.36
CA ALA A 230 21.87 -20.02 8.68
C ALA A 230 22.98 -19.49 9.59
N GLY A 231 23.10 -18.17 9.70
CA GLY A 231 23.96 -17.50 10.68
C GLY A 231 23.15 -17.03 11.89
N ALA A 232 23.29 -17.74 13.01
CA ALA A 232 22.74 -17.31 14.29
C ALA A 232 23.54 -16.11 14.84
N GLN A 233 22.89 -14.95 14.99
CA GLN A 233 23.49 -13.79 15.65
C GLN A 233 22.67 -13.41 16.88
N ARG A 234 23.22 -13.72 18.06
CA ARG A 234 22.80 -13.17 19.36
C ARG A 234 23.35 -11.74 19.47
N GLY A 235 22.48 -10.76 19.71
CA GLY A 235 22.90 -9.36 19.86
C GLY A 235 21.88 -8.47 20.56
N ASN A 236 22.01 -8.41 21.89
CA ASN A 236 21.82 -7.26 22.78
C ASN A 236 20.64 -6.28 22.55
N SER A 237 19.62 -6.42 23.40
CA SER A 237 18.46 -5.54 23.55
C SER A 237 18.82 -4.25 24.31
N GLY A 238 18.97 -3.14 23.58
CA GLY A 238 18.92 -1.78 24.13
C GLY A 238 17.49 -1.24 23.98
N SER A 239 16.91 -0.81 25.09
CA SER A 239 15.54 -0.32 25.25
C SER A 239 15.24 0.93 24.42
N ALA A 240 14.38 0.78 23.40
CA ALA A 240 13.66 1.89 22.80
C ALA A 240 12.38 2.16 23.61
N GLY A 241 12.21 3.41 24.04
CA GLY A 241 11.05 3.86 24.81
C GLY A 241 9.74 3.57 24.09
N ALA A 242 8.86 2.84 24.76
CA ALA A 242 7.51 2.55 24.33
C ALA A 242 6.68 3.85 24.32
N CYS A 243 6.39 4.36 23.13
CA CYS A 243 5.16 5.11 22.89
C CYS A 243 4.25 4.15 22.12
N CYS A 244 3.00 4.05 22.55
CA CYS A 244 1.98 3.06 22.12
C CYS A 244 2.13 1.69 22.81
N GLY A 245 1.82 1.64 24.11
CA GLY A 245 1.49 0.38 24.77
C GLY A 245 0.26 -0.28 24.11
N PRO A 246 0.19 -1.62 24.06
CA PRO A 246 -0.97 -2.32 23.55
C PRO A 246 -2.21 -1.92 24.36
N ARG A 247 -3.34 -1.70 23.66
CA ARG A 247 -4.64 -1.76 24.32
C ARG A 247 -4.87 -3.22 24.69
N ASP A 248 -4.77 -3.51 25.97
CA ASP A 248 -5.18 -4.80 26.53
C ASP A 248 -6.65 -5.04 26.20
N GLY A 249 -6.89 -6.05 25.36
CA GLY A 249 -8.19 -6.49 24.93
C GLY A 249 -8.01 -7.80 24.19
N GLU A 250 -8.45 -8.87 24.85
CA GLU A 250 -8.27 -10.29 24.53
C GLU A 250 -8.61 -10.66 23.08
N TRP A 251 -7.93 -11.70 22.58
CA TRP A 251 -8.07 -12.30 21.26
C TRP A 251 -9.47 -12.84 20.98
#